data_AF-A0A9Y4TXL5-F1
#
_entry.id   AF-A0A9Y4TXL5-F1
#
_cell.length_a   1.000
_cell.length_b   1.000
_cell.length_c   1.000
_cell.angle_alpha   90.00
_cell.angle_beta   90.00
_cell.angle_gamma   90.00
#
_symmetry.space_group_name_H-M   'P 1'
#
loop_
_entity.id
_entity.type
_entity.pdbx_description
1 polymer ?
#
loop_
_entity_poly.entity_id
_entity_poly.type
_entity_poly.pdbx_seq_one_letter_code
_entity_poly.pdbx_strand_id
1 'polypeptide(L)'
;MCSYHHTNVTEACSTTYPKELEVQRSPGSPVGLKCATSCPEIDLKTSYSWYENRVLHRRSDKQQYSASRSSDKSVYCAVKGLEDLLSPEVCAVEKKCWTVNYASRRICALEGSSVNITGQYSHPGHRQTPSTSWYKIKRGGEQEEAEQLNEAPERVEHHDDGNQRILRIKHLRREDSAAYVFAALQTRDRGRKLLDFPRVTLVVTGLSVWVRPAEVTEGQRVTLTCSTSCPLSGNTTYTWKLNSEPLTLPLSQNKHLVLDPVSIQHAGSYSCAVRIGETTMASSEKIVTVQRVTETFAAAAGVGAAFLIITPLVVFFWIRRKRTSGHSLTTEATDNTEQLNQGPLYGNLSAQPTEQDDLHYSSVHFSKSQTAPLYATVEPHQPKEDQQVTYAAVSFRPNVTPE
;
A
#
# COMPACT_ATOMS: atom_id res chain seq x y z
N MET A 1 0.39 -7.39 15.42
CA MET A 1 1.65 -7.14 14.65
C MET A 1 2.73 -6.73 15.64
N CYS A 2 3.82 -7.49 15.75
CA CYS A 2 4.67 -7.42 16.94
C CYS A 2 5.44 -6.09 17.07
N SER A 3 5.17 -5.39 18.18
CA SER A 3 5.75 -4.10 18.59
C SER A 3 6.62 -4.32 19.83
N TYR A 4 7.73 -3.59 19.96
CA TYR A 4 8.67 -3.74 21.07
C TYR A 4 8.05 -3.44 22.45
N HIS A 5 7.00 -2.60 22.50
CA HIS A 5 6.28 -2.27 23.73
C HIS A 5 5.06 -3.18 23.96
N HIS A 6 5.27 -4.44 24.31
CA HIS A 6 4.24 -5.28 24.93
C HIS A 6 4.80 -6.18 26.04
N THR A 7 4.36 -5.92 27.26
CA THR A 7 4.46 -6.86 28.39
C THR A 7 3.27 -7.80 28.38
N ASN A 8 3.53 -9.09 28.63
CA ASN A 8 2.59 -10.21 28.77
C ASN A 8 1.81 -10.71 27.52
N VAL A 9 2.17 -11.95 27.15
CA VAL A 9 1.27 -13.09 26.87
C VAL A 9 0.40 -13.08 25.60
N THR A 10 0.80 -13.96 24.65
CA THR A 10 -0.01 -14.58 23.57
C THR A 10 -0.81 -13.68 22.63
N GLU A 11 -0.11 -12.85 21.84
CA GLU A 11 -0.52 -12.62 20.44
C GLU A 11 0.42 -13.38 19.49
N ALA A 12 -0.13 -14.02 18.46
CA ALA A 12 0.67 -14.67 17.44
C ALA A 12 1.32 -13.62 16.51
N CYS A 13 2.65 -13.65 16.35
CA CYS A 13 3.32 -12.76 15.41
C CYS A 13 2.96 -13.14 13.96
N SER A 14 2.03 -12.38 13.37
CA SER A 14 1.77 -12.36 11.93
C SER A 14 3.09 -12.36 11.15
N THR A 15 3.23 -13.29 10.21
CA THR A 15 4.47 -13.64 9.49
C THR A 15 4.91 -12.61 8.45
N THR A 16 4.73 -11.32 8.76
CA THR A 16 5.35 -10.20 8.04
C THR A 16 6.80 -10.06 8.51
N TYR A 17 7.72 -9.79 7.59
CA TYR A 17 9.16 -9.65 7.87
C TYR A 17 9.47 -8.76 9.11
N PRO A 18 10.54 -9.10 9.87
CA PRO A 18 10.89 -8.36 11.08
C PRO A 18 11.14 -6.89 10.79
N LYS A 19 10.59 -6.00 11.63
CA LYS A 19 10.71 -4.55 11.48
C LYS A 19 11.99 -3.98 12.10
N GLU A 20 12.54 -4.67 13.09
CA GLU A 20 13.65 -4.22 13.95
C GLU A 20 14.61 -5.39 14.23
N LEU A 21 15.87 -5.05 14.51
CA LEU A 21 16.95 -5.97 14.84
C LEU A 21 17.75 -5.46 16.03
N GLU A 22 18.15 -6.35 16.92
CA GLU A 22 19.02 -6.08 18.06
C GLU A 22 20.28 -6.98 18.02
N VAL A 23 21.40 -6.49 18.55
CA VAL A 23 22.56 -7.35 18.87
C VAL A 23 22.67 -7.53 20.37
N GLN A 24 22.15 -8.66 20.84
CA GLN A 24 22.22 -9.09 22.23
C GLN A 24 23.64 -9.53 22.58
N ARG A 25 24.13 -9.13 23.76
CA ARG A 25 25.47 -9.50 24.24
C ARG A 25 25.40 -10.60 25.30
N SER A 26 26.31 -11.56 25.22
CA SER A 26 26.53 -12.59 26.23
C SER A 26 27.94 -12.48 26.83
N PRO A 27 28.10 -12.58 28.16
CA PRO A 27 29.41 -12.48 28.80
C PRO A 27 30.29 -13.68 28.44
N GLY A 28 31.54 -13.43 28.07
CA GLY A 28 32.48 -14.47 27.67
C GLY A 28 33.85 -13.93 27.25
N SER A 29 34.73 -14.85 26.85
CA SER A 29 36.01 -14.56 26.20
C SER A 29 36.30 -15.64 25.14
N PRO A 30 36.00 -15.42 23.84
CA PRO A 30 35.47 -14.19 23.24
C PRO A 30 34.06 -13.80 23.70
N VAL A 31 33.67 -12.54 23.46
CA VAL A 31 32.31 -12.05 23.73
C VAL A 31 31.36 -12.64 22.70
N GLY A 32 30.34 -13.36 23.14
CA GLY A 32 29.30 -13.86 22.24
C GLY A 32 28.30 -12.75 21.92
N LEU A 33 28.04 -12.53 20.63
CA LEU A 33 27.03 -11.61 20.13
C LEU A 33 25.95 -12.39 19.38
N LYS A 34 24.68 -12.11 19.64
CA LYS A 34 23.52 -12.75 18.99
C LYS A 34 22.68 -11.71 18.29
N CYS A 35 22.39 -11.89 17.01
CA CYS A 35 21.45 -11.05 16.28
C CYS A 35 20.02 -11.55 16.55
N ALA A 36 19.11 -10.71 17.04
CA ALA A 36 17.72 -11.09 17.31
C ALA A 36 16.74 -10.18 16.57
N THR A 37 15.61 -10.74 16.14
CA THR A 37 14.46 -9.95 15.67
C THR A 37 13.41 -9.82 16.78
N SER A 38 12.38 -9.00 16.56
CA SER A 38 11.17 -8.99 17.38
C SER A 38 10.28 -10.23 17.22
N CYS A 39 10.67 -11.24 16.42
CA CYS A 39 9.89 -12.43 16.10
C CYS A 39 10.75 -13.72 16.22
N PRO A 40 10.96 -14.27 17.44
CA PRO A 40 11.92 -15.36 17.68
C PRO A 40 11.69 -16.66 16.89
N GLU A 41 10.47 -16.94 16.43
CA GLU A 41 10.18 -18.10 15.56
C GLU A 41 10.78 -17.94 14.16
N ILE A 42 10.93 -16.70 13.69
CA ILE A 42 11.48 -16.36 12.36
C ILE A 42 13.01 -16.41 12.42
N ASP A 43 13.62 -16.08 13.56
CA ASP A 43 15.08 -16.12 13.76
C ASP A 43 15.70 -17.47 13.37
N LEU A 44 15.05 -18.58 13.75
CA LEU A 44 15.53 -19.95 13.47
C LEU A 44 15.59 -20.30 11.97
N LYS A 45 14.89 -19.54 11.13
CA LYS A 45 14.85 -19.69 9.66
C LYS A 45 15.55 -18.54 8.94
N THR A 46 16.07 -17.56 9.67
CA THR A 46 16.65 -16.33 9.13
C THR A 46 18.16 -16.48 8.93
N SER A 47 18.63 -16.17 7.72
CA SER A 47 20.06 -15.98 7.46
C SER A 47 20.44 -14.52 7.79
N TYR A 48 21.54 -14.34 8.53
CA TYR A 48 22.03 -13.03 8.93
C TYR A 48 23.34 -12.65 8.21
N SER A 49 23.54 -11.36 7.99
CA SER A 49 24.80 -10.76 7.56
C SER A 49 25.40 -9.99 8.74
N TRP A 50 26.65 -10.27 9.09
CA TRP A 50 27.39 -9.58 10.17
C TRP A 50 28.37 -8.56 9.60
N TYR A 51 28.47 -7.41 10.25
CA TYR A 51 29.34 -6.31 9.86
C TYR A 51 30.24 -5.93 11.04
N GLU A 52 31.52 -5.72 10.77
CA GLU A 52 32.53 -5.37 11.77
C GLU A 52 33.29 -4.12 11.29
N ASN A 53 33.24 -3.03 12.06
CA ASN A 53 33.68 -1.70 11.63
C ASN A 53 33.15 -1.35 10.22
N ARG A 54 31.85 -1.58 9.99
CA ARG A 54 31.12 -1.35 8.72
C ARG A 54 31.54 -2.17 7.50
N VAL A 55 32.57 -3.01 7.61
CA VAL A 55 32.92 -3.99 6.58
C VAL A 55 32.11 -5.27 6.80
N LEU A 56 31.55 -5.85 5.73
CA LEU A 56 30.85 -7.15 5.79
C LEU A 56 31.82 -8.24 6.26
N HIS A 57 31.65 -8.72 7.50
CA HIS A 57 32.52 -9.71 8.10
C HIS A 57 32.06 -11.12 7.70
N ARG A 58 32.76 -11.69 6.70
CA ARG A 58 32.70 -13.11 6.26
C ARG A 58 31.33 -13.78 6.42
N ARG A 59 30.45 -13.61 5.41
CA ARG A 59 29.11 -14.23 5.25
C ARG A 59 28.88 -15.45 6.15
N SER A 60 28.44 -15.20 7.37
CA SER A 60 28.14 -16.19 8.39
C SER A 60 26.65 -16.14 8.61
N ASP A 61 25.92 -17.01 7.90
CA ASP A 61 24.46 -17.09 7.91
C ASP A 61 23.88 -17.51 9.28
N LYS A 62 24.71 -17.54 10.33
CA LYS A 62 24.36 -17.92 11.71
C LYS A 62 23.94 -16.70 12.54
N GLN A 63 22.95 -16.94 13.39
CA GLN A 63 22.47 -15.97 14.39
C GLN A 63 23.55 -15.53 15.41
N GLN A 64 24.59 -16.34 15.62
CA GLN A 64 25.64 -16.10 16.61
C GLN A 64 26.98 -15.68 15.96
N TYR A 65 27.61 -14.66 16.54
CA TYR A 65 28.96 -14.17 16.25
C TYR A 65 29.82 -14.15 17.52
N SER A 66 31.13 -13.97 17.39
CA SER A 66 32.06 -13.93 18.52
C SER A 66 33.17 -12.90 18.30
N ALA A 67 33.32 -11.96 19.24
CA ALA A 67 34.23 -10.83 19.13
C ALA A 67 35.32 -10.84 20.22
N SER A 68 36.54 -10.42 19.89
CA SER A 68 37.61 -10.27 20.88
C SER A 68 37.31 -9.15 21.88
N ARG A 69 37.62 -9.39 23.16
CA ARG A 69 37.57 -8.37 24.24
C ARG A 69 38.60 -7.24 24.06
N SER A 70 39.57 -7.40 23.15
CA SER A 70 40.54 -6.37 22.76
C SER A 70 40.08 -5.50 21.59
N SER A 71 38.94 -5.80 20.94
CA SER A 71 38.48 -5.09 19.74
C SER A 71 37.94 -3.69 20.05
N ASP A 72 38.47 -2.66 19.39
CA ASP A 72 37.95 -1.28 19.39
C ASP A 72 36.96 -1.03 18.24
N LYS A 73 36.48 -2.10 17.58
CA LYS A 73 35.55 -2.06 16.46
C LYS A 73 34.08 -2.09 16.91
N SER A 74 33.20 -1.46 16.13
CA SER A 74 31.75 -1.71 16.18
C SER A 74 31.40 -3.05 15.52
N VAL A 75 30.27 -3.62 15.93
CA VAL A 75 29.63 -4.78 15.30
C VAL A 75 28.14 -4.48 15.12
N TYR A 76 27.54 -4.90 14.01
CA TYR A 76 26.10 -4.91 13.80
C TYR A 76 25.69 -6.07 12.89
N CYS A 77 24.39 -6.34 12.81
CA CYS A 77 23.84 -7.38 11.93
C CYS A 77 22.71 -6.84 11.04
N ALA A 78 22.42 -7.58 9.98
CA ALA A 78 21.31 -7.39 9.06
C ALA A 78 20.64 -8.73 8.74
N VAL A 79 19.40 -8.71 8.26
CA VAL A 79 18.80 -9.87 7.58
C VAL A 79 19.32 -9.93 6.14
N LYS A 80 19.78 -11.10 5.71
CA LYS A 80 20.33 -11.34 4.37
C LYS A 80 19.22 -11.21 3.31
N GLY A 81 19.44 -10.38 2.29
CA GLY A 81 18.42 -10.00 1.30
C GLY A 81 17.48 -8.88 1.78
N LEU A 82 17.70 -8.34 2.98
CA LEU A 82 17.03 -7.16 3.53
C LEU A 82 18.07 -6.25 4.20
N GLU A 83 19.18 -5.97 3.51
CA GLU A 83 20.33 -5.20 4.02
C GLU A 83 19.98 -3.76 4.46
N ASP A 84 18.85 -3.20 4.01
CA ASP A 84 18.28 -1.94 4.52
C ASP A 84 17.71 -2.06 5.96
N LEU A 85 17.67 -3.27 6.53
CA LEU A 85 17.29 -3.55 7.92
C LEU A 85 18.57 -3.88 8.70
N LEU A 86 19.14 -2.85 9.33
CA LEU A 86 20.35 -2.95 10.14
C LEU A 86 20.03 -2.77 11.63
N SER A 87 20.60 -3.62 12.48
CA SER A 87 20.61 -3.40 13.93
C SER A 87 21.33 -2.10 14.30
N PRO A 88 21.24 -1.63 15.55
CA PRO A 88 22.22 -0.69 16.10
C PRO A 88 23.66 -1.23 15.97
N GLU A 89 24.62 -0.33 15.77
CA GLU A 89 26.04 -0.56 16.01
C GLU A 89 26.28 -0.72 17.52
N VAL A 90 26.89 -1.84 17.92
CA VAL A 90 27.30 -2.12 19.30
C VAL A 90 28.80 -2.36 19.39
N CYS A 91 29.44 -1.88 20.45
CA CYS A 91 30.81 -2.30 20.77
C CYS A 91 30.82 -3.71 21.36
N ALA A 92 31.88 -4.48 21.06
CA ALA A 92 32.17 -5.76 21.73
C ALA A 92 32.52 -5.59 23.22
N VAL A 93 33.12 -4.45 23.57
CA VAL A 93 33.29 -3.97 24.95
C VAL A 93 32.80 -2.53 25.01
N GLU A 94 31.94 -2.21 25.97
CA GLU A 94 31.28 -0.91 26.03
C GLU A 94 32.25 0.27 26.15
N LYS A 95 31.90 1.39 25.51
CA LYS A 95 32.67 2.65 25.52
C LYS A 95 34.14 2.52 25.05
N LYS A 96 34.49 1.43 24.33
CA LYS A 96 35.80 1.21 23.70
C LYS A 96 35.83 1.37 22.19
N CYS A 97 34.68 1.40 21.52
CA CYS A 97 34.58 1.58 20.07
C CYS A 97 33.90 2.90 19.70
N TRP A 98 33.79 3.15 18.39
CA TRP A 98 32.93 4.18 17.82
C TRP A 98 31.61 3.56 17.33
N THR A 99 30.48 4.19 17.62
CA THR A 99 29.16 3.82 17.06
C THR A 99 28.40 5.05 16.58
N VAL A 100 27.55 4.88 15.56
CA VAL A 100 26.53 5.85 15.13
C VAL A 100 25.21 5.09 14.99
N ASN A 101 24.24 5.42 15.86
CA ASN A 101 22.90 4.85 15.89
C ASN A 101 21.86 5.95 15.65
N TYR A 102 20.74 5.63 15.03
CA TYR A 102 19.66 6.60 14.78
C TYR A 102 18.38 6.17 15.47
N ALA A 103 17.60 7.14 15.95
CA ALA A 103 16.28 6.88 16.54
C ALA A 103 15.29 6.27 15.53
N SER A 104 15.45 6.57 14.24
CA SER A 104 14.89 5.77 13.14
C SER A 104 15.83 5.77 11.94
N ARG A 105 15.93 4.61 11.27
CA ARG A 105 16.66 4.43 10.00
C ARG A 105 15.82 4.68 8.76
N ARG A 106 14.48 4.69 8.88
CA ARG A 106 13.54 4.86 7.77
C ARG A 106 12.42 5.80 8.21
N ILE A 107 12.38 6.98 7.62
CA ILE A 107 11.42 8.02 7.99
C ILE A 107 10.59 8.37 6.75
N CYS A 108 9.26 8.35 6.90
CA CYS A 108 8.34 8.83 5.88
C CYS A 108 7.61 10.05 6.46
N ALA A 109 7.66 11.17 5.75
CA ALA A 109 7.08 12.45 6.17
C ALA A 109 6.22 13.06 5.05
N LEU A 110 5.32 13.97 5.41
CA LEU A 110 4.50 14.67 4.43
C LEU A 110 5.22 15.89 3.85
N GLU A 111 5.00 16.13 2.57
CA GLU A 111 5.37 17.36 1.86
C GLU A 111 4.75 18.59 2.57
N GLY A 112 5.56 19.58 2.89
CA GLY A 112 5.24 20.74 3.73
C GLY A 112 5.57 20.58 5.23
N SER A 113 5.78 19.37 5.74
CA SER A 113 5.98 19.13 7.18
C SER A 113 7.42 19.36 7.64
N SER A 114 7.75 18.99 8.90
CA SER A 114 9.11 19.04 9.44
C SER A 114 9.50 17.69 10.05
N VAL A 115 10.79 17.33 9.95
CA VAL A 115 11.35 16.09 10.51
C VAL A 115 12.58 16.38 11.37
N ASN A 116 12.76 15.59 12.44
CA ASN A 116 14.00 15.50 13.20
C ASN A 116 14.68 14.16 12.90
N ILE A 117 15.91 14.18 12.40
CA ILE A 117 16.76 13.01 12.20
C ILE A 117 17.77 12.98 13.36
N THR A 118 17.45 12.22 14.40
CA THR A 118 18.30 12.07 15.60
C THR A 118 19.30 10.94 15.41
N GLY A 119 20.59 11.29 15.39
CA GLY A 119 21.72 10.37 15.54
C GLY A 119 22.32 10.47 16.95
N GLN A 120 22.67 9.34 17.55
CA GLN A 120 23.43 9.25 18.80
C GLN A 120 24.75 8.51 18.52
N TYR A 121 25.87 9.11 18.94
CA TYR A 121 27.19 8.49 18.79
C TYR A 121 27.78 8.03 20.12
N SER A 122 28.71 7.07 20.06
CA SER A 122 29.59 6.75 21.18
C SER A 122 31.05 6.80 20.72
N HIS A 123 31.96 7.08 21.66
CA HIS A 123 33.39 7.17 21.40
C HIS A 123 34.22 6.64 22.59
N PRO A 124 35.49 6.28 22.37
CA PRO A 124 36.41 5.95 23.46
C PRO A 124 36.68 7.19 24.34
N GLY A 125 36.48 7.05 25.65
CA GLY A 125 36.47 8.14 26.64
C GLY A 125 37.80 8.89 26.90
N HIS A 126 38.81 8.72 26.04
CA HIS A 126 40.12 9.38 26.13
C HIS A 126 40.60 9.94 24.78
N ARG A 127 39.73 10.02 23.75
CA ARG A 127 40.02 10.68 22.47
C ARG A 127 39.33 12.04 22.41
N GLN A 128 39.93 12.99 21.68
CA GLN A 128 39.31 14.27 21.34
C GLN A 128 37.94 14.05 20.66
N THR A 129 36.97 14.91 20.99
CA THR A 129 35.67 15.01 20.33
C THR A 129 35.87 15.09 18.81
N PRO A 130 35.12 14.32 18.00
CA PRO A 130 35.28 14.32 16.55
C PRO A 130 34.74 15.62 15.95
N SER A 131 35.15 15.94 14.73
CA SER A 131 34.38 16.90 13.92
C SER A 131 33.11 16.19 13.46
N THR A 132 31.95 16.77 13.72
CA THR A 132 30.64 16.17 13.41
C THR A 132 29.95 16.96 12.31
N SER A 133 29.39 16.29 11.31
CA SER A 133 28.62 16.95 10.24
C SER A 133 27.59 16.02 9.63
N TRP A 134 26.50 16.62 9.13
CA TRP A 134 25.45 15.95 8.39
C TRP A 134 25.67 16.07 6.89
N TYR A 135 25.29 15.02 6.17
CA TYR A 135 25.42 14.96 4.72
C TYR A 135 24.14 14.40 4.07
N LYS A 136 23.74 14.98 2.95
CA LYS A 136 22.68 14.50 2.06
C LYS A 136 23.33 13.78 0.87
N ILE A 137 23.01 12.51 0.69
CA ILE A 137 23.51 11.71 -0.45
C ILE A 137 22.64 11.99 -1.67
N LYS A 138 23.24 12.54 -2.72
CA LYS A 138 22.63 12.78 -4.03
C LYS A 138 23.00 11.62 -4.97
N ARG A 139 22.02 11.15 -5.75
CA ARG A 139 22.30 10.24 -6.88
C ARG A 139 22.65 11.06 -8.12
N GLY A 140 23.95 11.29 -8.34
CA GLY A 140 24.49 12.01 -9.49
C GLY A 140 25.06 11.06 -10.54
N GLY A 141 24.20 10.50 -11.41
CA GLY A 141 24.63 9.58 -12.46
C GLY A 141 25.19 8.26 -11.88
N GLU A 142 26.38 7.86 -12.32
CA GLU A 142 27.03 6.59 -11.93
C GLU A 142 27.59 6.58 -10.50
N GLN A 143 27.62 7.71 -9.79
CA GLN A 143 28.31 7.84 -8.49
C GLN A 143 27.41 8.51 -7.42
N GLU A 144 27.46 8.01 -6.18
CA GLU A 144 26.80 8.65 -5.04
C GLU A 144 27.61 9.89 -4.61
N GLU A 145 27.08 11.08 -4.83
CA GLU A 145 27.65 12.38 -4.40
C GLU A 145 27.14 12.70 -2.98
N ALA A 146 27.91 13.47 -2.20
CA ALA A 146 27.54 13.89 -0.86
C ALA A 146 27.60 15.41 -0.67
N GLU A 147 26.46 16.02 -0.41
CA GLU A 147 26.33 17.43 -0.04
C GLU A 147 26.42 17.57 1.49
N GLN A 148 27.35 18.36 1.99
CA GLN A 148 27.39 18.72 3.41
C GLN A 148 26.22 19.66 3.73
N LEU A 149 25.42 19.31 4.73
CA LEU A 149 24.32 20.12 5.21
C LEU A 149 24.87 21.17 6.18
N ASN A 150 24.88 22.41 5.73
CA ASN A 150 25.14 23.58 6.56
C ASN A 150 23.82 24.13 7.12
N GLU A 151 23.90 24.92 8.18
CA GLU A 151 22.73 25.58 8.75
C GLU A 151 22.12 26.60 7.79
N ALA A 152 20.79 26.59 7.72
CA ALA A 152 19.99 27.52 6.92
C ALA A 152 18.73 27.81 7.74
N PRO A 153 18.67 28.88 8.56
CA PRO A 153 17.71 29.02 9.67
C PRO A 153 16.22 28.79 9.33
N GLU A 154 15.80 29.11 8.10
CA GLU A 154 14.43 28.93 7.61
C GLU A 154 14.07 27.47 7.27
N ARG A 155 15.07 26.58 7.08
CA ARG A 155 14.89 25.23 6.52
C ARG A 155 15.70 24.11 7.19
N VAL A 156 16.93 24.36 7.63
CA VAL A 156 17.85 23.35 8.18
C VAL A 156 18.48 23.88 9.46
N GLU A 157 18.25 23.19 10.57
CA GLU A 157 18.83 23.47 11.88
C GLU A 157 19.58 22.24 12.41
N HIS A 158 20.63 22.47 13.18
CA HIS A 158 21.30 21.45 13.98
C HIS A 158 21.03 21.70 15.47
N HIS A 159 20.68 20.64 16.19
CA HIS A 159 20.48 20.69 17.64
C HIS A 159 21.32 19.59 18.31
N ASP A 160 22.19 19.98 19.24
CA ASP A 160 23.19 19.12 19.87
C ASP A 160 22.87 18.93 21.35
N ASP A 161 22.67 17.68 21.79
CA ASP A 161 22.41 17.31 23.19
C ASP A 161 23.40 16.24 23.64
N GLY A 162 24.50 16.65 24.28
CA GLY A 162 25.56 15.75 24.74
C GLY A 162 26.18 14.93 23.60
N ASN A 163 25.80 13.65 23.50
CA ASN A 163 26.20 12.72 22.44
C ASN A 163 25.12 12.50 21.36
N GLN A 164 23.95 13.16 21.48
CA GLN A 164 22.93 13.22 20.44
C GLN A 164 23.21 14.39 19.50
N ARG A 165 22.88 14.20 18.23
CA ARG A 165 22.97 15.16 17.14
C ARG A 165 21.68 15.07 16.36
N ILE A 166 20.98 16.18 16.20
CA ILE A 166 19.64 16.22 15.62
C ILE A 166 19.66 17.16 14.43
N LEU A 167 19.52 16.60 13.23
CA LEU A 167 19.26 17.36 12.01
C LEU A 167 17.77 17.61 11.89
N ARG A 168 17.34 18.87 11.99
CA ARG A 168 15.94 19.27 11.81
C ARG A 168 15.76 19.92 10.45
N ILE A 169 14.89 19.33 9.62
CA ILE A 169 14.54 19.86 8.29
C ILE A 169 13.09 20.33 8.34
N LYS A 170 12.87 21.61 8.06
CA LYS A 170 11.56 22.27 7.99
C LYS A 170 11.08 22.36 6.53
N HIS A 171 9.77 22.54 6.35
CA HIS A 171 9.15 22.79 5.04
C HIS A 171 9.56 21.75 3.98
N LEU A 172 9.48 20.48 4.35
CA LEU A 172 9.96 19.33 3.58
C LEU A 172 9.38 19.29 2.17
N ARG A 173 10.23 18.97 1.19
CA ARG A 173 9.84 18.88 -0.22
C ARG A 173 10.22 17.53 -0.80
N ARG A 174 9.69 17.17 -1.97
CA ARG A 174 10.02 15.89 -2.62
C ARG A 174 11.50 15.70 -2.87
N GLU A 175 12.25 16.77 -3.19
CA GLU A 175 13.71 16.72 -3.36
C GLU A 175 14.51 16.49 -2.06
N ASP A 176 13.87 16.51 -0.88
CA ASP A 176 14.46 16.02 0.38
C ASP A 176 14.28 14.51 0.60
N SER A 177 13.67 13.80 -0.34
CA SER A 177 13.70 12.33 -0.36
C SER A 177 15.10 11.84 -0.73
N ALA A 178 15.90 11.48 0.26
CA ALA A 178 17.31 11.10 0.09
C ALA A 178 17.79 10.18 1.22
N ALA A 179 19.01 9.64 1.05
CA ALA A 179 19.75 9.07 2.16
C ALA A 179 20.53 10.19 2.88
N TYR A 180 20.46 10.19 4.21
CA TYR A 180 21.14 11.14 5.09
C TYR A 180 22.16 10.39 5.96
N VAL A 181 23.33 10.99 6.15
CA VAL A 181 24.45 10.40 6.88
C VAL A 181 24.96 11.39 7.93
N PHE A 182 25.03 10.95 9.18
CA PHE A 182 25.80 11.61 10.22
C PHE A 182 27.24 11.08 10.21
N ALA A 183 28.20 11.96 9.95
CA ALA A 183 29.62 11.63 9.98
C ALA A 183 30.31 12.27 11.18
N ALA A 184 30.83 11.43 12.07
CA ALA A 184 31.82 11.80 13.08
C ALA A 184 33.22 11.49 12.52
N LEU A 185 33.94 12.53 12.11
CA LEU A 185 35.24 12.45 11.45
C LEU A 185 36.39 12.71 12.44
N GLN A 186 37.38 11.81 12.46
CA GLN A 186 38.60 11.94 13.25
C GLN A 186 39.78 12.34 12.35
N THR A 187 40.74 13.12 12.87
CA THR A 187 41.92 13.62 12.14
C THR A 187 42.83 12.53 11.54
N ARG A 188 42.62 11.25 11.92
CA ARG A 188 43.31 10.08 11.36
C ARG A 188 42.53 9.34 10.26
N ASP A 189 41.26 9.68 10.02
CA ASP A 189 40.38 8.98 9.05
C ASP A 189 40.62 9.40 7.58
N ARG A 190 41.88 9.67 7.22
CA ARG A 190 42.27 9.94 5.83
C ARG A 190 41.99 8.70 4.96
N GLY A 191 40.89 8.73 4.21
CA GLY A 191 40.52 7.69 3.24
C GLY A 191 39.28 6.85 3.57
N ARG A 192 38.56 7.09 4.68
CA ARG A 192 37.22 6.50 4.86
C ARG A 192 36.24 7.10 3.86
N LYS A 193 35.36 6.28 3.26
CA LYS A 193 34.30 6.78 2.38
C LYS A 193 33.08 7.11 3.23
N LEU A 194 32.39 8.20 2.90
CA LEU A 194 31.14 8.55 3.57
C LEU A 194 30.09 7.44 3.43
N LEU A 195 30.12 6.69 2.32
CA LEU A 195 29.23 5.58 2.03
C LEU A 195 29.38 4.41 3.02
N ASP A 196 30.51 4.32 3.74
CA ASP A 196 30.77 3.32 4.76
C ASP A 196 30.00 3.62 6.07
N PHE A 197 29.41 4.81 6.22
CA PHE A 197 28.67 5.20 7.43
C PHE A 197 27.22 4.71 7.38
N PRO A 198 26.63 4.32 8.54
CA PRO A 198 25.21 4.07 8.65
C PRO A 198 24.38 5.24 8.08
N ARG A 199 23.44 4.94 7.17
CA ARG A 199 22.53 5.91 6.54
C ARG A 199 21.10 5.83 7.11
N VAL A 200 20.40 6.96 7.10
CA VAL A 200 18.94 7.08 7.31
C VAL A 200 18.30 7.35 5.95
N THR A 201 17.20 6.68 5.62
CA THR A 201 16.40 7.01 4.43
C THR A 201 15.24 7.90 4.83
N LEU A 202 15.17 9.11 4.26
CA LEU A 202 14.00 9.99 4.32
C LEU A 202 13.21 9.88 3.02
N VAL A 203 11.90 9.72 3.12
CA VAL A 203 10.97 9.76 1.99
C VAL A 203 9.91 10.83 2.27
N VAL A 204 9.77 11.81 1.38
CA VAL A 204 8.81 12.90 1.49
C VAL A 204 7.70 12.71 0.45
N THR A 205 6.45 12.63 0.88
CA THR A 205 5.31 12.36 -0.02
C THR A 205 4.14 13.30 0.22
N GLY A 206 3.40 13.65 -0.83
CA GLY A 206 2.19 14.46 -0.72
C GLY A 206 0.97 13.63 -0.31
N LEU A 207 -0.11 14.33 0.06
CA LEU A 207 -1.45 13.76 0.04
C LEU A 207 -2.02 13.78 -1.39
N SER A 208 -2.93 12.85 -1.69
CA SER A 208 -3.65 12.75 -2.95
C SER A 208 -5.08 12.26 -2.71
N VAL A 209 -6.04 12.65 -3.56
CA VAL A 209 -7.41 12.13 -3.50
C VAL A 209 -7.57 11.02 -4.54
N TRP A 210 -7.77 9.78 -4.07
CA TRP A 210 -8.16 8.65 -4.89
C TRP A 210 -9.69 8.52 -4.94
N VAL A 211 -10.27 8.07 -6.06
CA VAL A 211 -11.73 7.94 -6.24
C VAL A 211 -12.06 6.52 -6.73
N ARG A 212 -13.14 5.91 -6.22
CA ARG A 212 -13.69 4.63 -6.69
C ARG A 212 -15.23 4.69 -6.74
N PRO A 213 -15.90 4.32 -7.85
CA PRO A 213 -15.33 4.04 -9.17
C PRO A 213 -14.59 5.26 -9.77
N ALA A 214 -13.79 5.04 -10.81
CA ALA A 214 -12.99 6.12 -11.43
C ALA A 214 -13.83 7.01 -12.36
N GLU A 215 -14.75 6.39 -13.10
CA GLU A 215 -15.87 7.05 -13.77
C GLU A 215 -17.07 7.00 -12.83
N VAL A 216 -17.79 8.12 -12.70
CA VAL A 216 -18.88 8.28 -11.73
C VAL A 216 -20.18 8.60 -12.45
N THR A 217 -21.20 7.79 -12.20
CA THR A 217 -22.56 7.98 -12.75
C THR A 217 -23.54 8.30 -11.64
N GLU A 218 -24.51 9.18 -11.91
CA GLU A 218 -25.60 9.54 -11.01
C GLU A 218 -26.35 8.30 -10.49
N GLY A 219 -26.67 8.28 -9.19
CA GLY A 219 -27.25 7.14 -8.50
C GLY A 219 -26.24 6.13 -7.90
N GLN A 220 -24.96 6.17 -8.27
CA GLN A 220 -23.95 5.24 -7.75
C GLN A 220 -23.41 5.63 -6.36
N ARG A 221 -22.97 4.63 -5.58
CA ARG A 221 -22.09 4.84 -4.41
C ARG A 221 -20.67 5.14 -4.89
N VAL A 222 -20.08 6.22 -4.40
CA VAL A 222 -18.70 6.64 -4.69
C VAL A 222 -17.91 6.80 -3.38
N THR A 223 -16.69 6.29 -3.34
CA THR A 223 -15.76 6.47 -2.22
C THR A 223 -14.54 7.25 -2.67
N LEU A 224 -14.37 8.45 -2.11
CA LEU A 224 -13.13 9.22 -2.18
C LEU A 224 -12.24 8.83 -1.00
N THR A 225 -10.93 8.75 -1.20
CA THR A 225 -9.95 8.31 -0.20
C THR A 225 -8.74 9.24 -0.19
N CYS A 226 -8.45 9.83 0.97
CA CYS A 226 -7.27 10.65 1.18
C CYS A 226 -6.04 9.73 1.31
N SER A 227 -5.18 9.72 0.31
CA SER A 227 -4.11 8.74 0.16
C SER A 227 -2.71 9.35 0.26
N THR A 228 -1.85 8.67 1.01
CA THR A 228 -0.40 8.86 1.09
C THR A 228 0.23 7.48 1.30
N SER A 229 1.47 7.32 0.86
CA SER A 229 2.30 6.13 1.14
C SER A 229 2.99 6.17 2.51
N CYS A 230 2.95 7.30 3.24
CA CYS A 230 3.45 7.35 4.60
C CYS A 230 2.43 6.78 5.60
N PRO A 231 2.84 5.93 6.56
CA PRO A 231 1.96 5.44 7.62
C PRO A 231 1.65 6.59 8.59
N LEU A 232 0.44 7.14 8.49
CA LEU A 232 -0.08 8.12 9.44
C LEU A 232 -0.67 7.41 10.68
N SER A 233 -0.71 8.11 11.82
CA SER A 233 -1.27 7.58 13.07
C SER A 233 -2.77 7.31 12.97
N GLY A 234 -3.27 6.30 13.69
CA GLY A 234 -4.70 5.94 13.72
C GLY A 234 -5.62 7.05 14.25
N ASN A 235 -5.10 8.04 14.98
CA ASN A 235 -5.83 9.20 15.48
C ASN A 235 -5.74 10.45 14.56
N THR A 236 -5.28 10.30 13.32
CA THR A 236 -5.14 11.41 12.36
C THR A 236 -6.51 12.02 12.05
N THR A 237 -6.66 13.33 12.27
CA THR A 237 -7.84 14.10 11.83
C THR A 237 -7.73 14.36 10.32
N TYR A 238 -8.77 14.00 9.57
CA TYR A 238 -8.88 14.26 8.13
C TYR A 238 -9.96 15.32 7.90
N THR A 239 -9.62 16.37 7.16
CA THR A 239 -10.58 17.35 6.66
C THR A 239 -10.73 17.21 5.16
N TRP A 240 -11.94 17.46 4.65
CA TRP A 240 -12.27 17.40 3.23
C TRP A 240 -12.82 18.75 2.77
N LYS A 241 -12.53 19.08 1.51
CA LYS A 241 -13.07 20.25 0.82
C LYS A 241 -13.70 19.85 -0.50
N LEU A 242 -14.74 20.57 -0.89
CA LEU A 242 -15.36 20.57 -2.20
C LEU A 242 -15.39 22.01 -2.71
N ASN A 243 -14.84 22.26 -3.91
CA ASN A 243 -14.76 23.59 -4.52
C ASN A 243 -14.11 24.62 -3.56
N SER A 244 -13.03 24.20 -2.89
CA SER A 244 -12.33 24.91 -1.80
C SER A 244 -13.10 25.16 -0.48
N GLU A 245 -14.41 24.93 -0.42
CA GLU A 245 -15.22 25.03 0.81
C GLU A 245 -15.08 23.78 1.70
N PRO A 246 -15.03 23.90 3.04
CA PRO A 246 -14.87 22.77 3.96
C PRO A 246 -16.17 21.97 4.13
N LEU A 247 -16.08 20.65 4.05
CA LEU A 247 -17.22 19.75 4.30
C LEU A 247 -17.39 19.45 5.80
N THR A 248 -18.56 19.78 6.34
CA THR A 248 -18.94 19.45 7.73
C THR A 248 -19.31 17.96 7.83
N LEU A 249 -18.31 17.11 8.07
CA LEU A 249 -18.51 15.67 8.24
C LEU A 249 -18.84 15.31 9.71
N PRO A 250 -19.78 14.38 9.97
CA PRO A 250 -20.14 13.97 11.33
C PRO A 250 -19.00 13.23 12.06
N LEU A 251 -18.05 12.63 11.32
CA LEU A 251 -16.82 12.06 11.86
C LEU A 251 -15.61 12.66 11.12
N SER A 252 -14.84 13.52 11.80
CA SER A 252 -13.64 14.19 11.27
C SER A 252 -12.35 13.34 11.28
N GLN A 253 -12.48 12.03 11.52
CA GLN A 253 -11.37 11.08 11.61
C GLN A 253 -11.26 10.16 10.38
N ASN A 254 -12.21 10.25 9.44
CA ASN A 254 -12.30 9.31 8.35
C ASN A 254 -11.45 9.69 7.13
N LYS A 255 -10.47 8.83 6.84
CA LYS A 255 -9.66 8.82 5.60
C LYS A 255 -10.52 8.68 4.32
N HIS A 256 -11.75 8.20 4.46
CA HIS A 256 -12.70 7.96 3.38
C HIS A 256 -13.91 8.91 3.47
N LEU A 257 -14.31 9.46 2.33
CA LEU A 257 -15.52 10.25 2.14
C LEU A 257 -16.45 9.44 1.21
N VAL A 258 -17.65 9.10 1.69
CA VAL A 258 -18.61 8.28 0.94
C VAL A 258 -19.78 9.15 0.48
N LEU A 259 -20.05 9.11 -0.83
CA LEU A 259 -21.17 9.77 -1.49
C LEU A 259 -22.14 8.68 -1.94
N ASP A 260 -23.34 8.66 -1.39
CA ASP A 260 -24.26 7.53 -1.55
C ASP A 260 -25.73 7.95 -1.34
N PRO A 261 -26.55 8.05 -2.41
CA PRO A 261 -26.17 8.02 -3.83
C PRO A 261 -25.49 9.33 -4.27
N VAL A 262 -24.61 9.27 -5.26
CA VAL A 262 -24.03 10.45 -5.92
C VAL A 262 -25.04 11.11 -6.87
N SER A 263 -24.92 12.42 -7.05
CA SER A 263 -25.75 13.23 -7.95
C SER A 263 -24.94 14.35 -8.59
N ILE A 264 -25.48 15.03 -9.60
CA ILE A 264 -24.77 16.11 -10.33
C ILE A 264 -24.26 17.25 -9.42
N GLN A 265 -24.87 17.47 -8.26
CA GLN A 265 -24.43 18.46 -7.26
C GLN A 265 -23.10 18.08 -6.58
N HIS A 266 -22.69 16.82 -6.67
CA HIS A 266 -21.42 16.30 -6.16
C HIS A 266 -20.28 16.38 -7.19
N ALA A 267 -20.51 16.94 -8.38
CA ALA A 267 -19.42 17.25 -9.31
C ALA A 267 -18.64 18.49 -8.83
N GLY A 268 -17.31 18.44 -8.92
CA GLY A 268 -16.47 19.54 -8.46
C GLY A 268 -15.02 19.16 -8.17
N SER A 269 -14.30 20.09 -7.55
CA SER A 269 -12.90 19.92 -7.17
C SER A 269 -12.76 19.50 -5.71
N TYR A 270 -12.29 18.28 -5.47
CA TYR A 270 -12.10 17.74 -4.13
C TYR A 270 -10.64 17.86 -3.69
N SER A 271 -10.42 18.26 -2.44
CA SER A 271 -9.12 18.10 -1.76
C SER A 271 -9.31 17.55 -0.35
N CYS A 272 -8.28 16.91 0.18
CA CYS A 272 -8.23 16.47 1.57
C CYS A 272 -7.01 17.06 2.28
N ALA A 273 -7.08 17.20 3.60
CA ALA A 273 -5.95 17.63 4.41
C ALA A 273 -5.88 16.84 5.72
N VAL A 274 -4.68 16.77 6.30
CA VAL A 274 -4.43 16.20 7.63
C VAL A 274 -3.66 17.18 8.49
N ARG A 275 -3.95 17.19 9.79
CA ARG A 275 -3.22 18.01 10.76
C ARG A 275 -2.14 17.18 11.47
N ILE A 276 -0.88 17.61 11.37
CA ILE A 276 0.27 17.00 12.02
C ILE A 276 0.87 18.03 12.99
N GLY A 277 0.65 17.82 14.29
CA GLY A 277 0.93 18.84 15.30
C GLY A 277 0.06 20.08 15.08
N GLU A 278 0.71 21.22 14.85
CA GLU A 278 0.08 22.51 14.54
C GLU A 278 -0.10 22.72 13.03
N THR A 279 0.66 22.05 12.17
CA THR A 279 0.67 22.30 10.73
C THR A 279 -0.38 21.44 10.00
N THR A 280 -1.06 22.02 9.01
CA THR A 280 -2.04 21.31 8.18
C THR A 280 -1.46 21.06 6.80
N MET A 281 -1.35 19.79 6.41
CA MET A 281 -0.85 19.35 5.11
C MET A 281 -2.04 19.04 4.20
N ALA A 282 -2.08 19.60 2.98
CA ALA A 282 -3.18 19.42 2.03
C ALA A 282 -2.75 18.61 0.80
N SER A 283 -3.72 17.95 0.16
CA SER A 283 -3.54 17.33 -1.15
C SER A 283 -3.56 18.37 -2.26
N SER A 284 -3.05 18.01 -3.43
CA SER A 284 -3.50 18.65 -4.67
C SER A 284 -5.01 18.45 -4.84
N GLU A 285 -5.66 19.35 -5.58
CA GLU A 285 -7.05 19.18 -5.95
C GLU A 285 -7.26 18.03 -6.96
N LYS A 286 -8.44 17.40 -6.90
CA LYS A 286 -8.88 16.30 -7.74
C LYS A 286 -10.30 16.57 -8.23
N ILE A 287 -10.42 16.86 -9.52
CA ILE A 287 -11.72 17.03 -10.18
C ILE A 287 -12.45 15.69 -10.25
N VAL A 288 -13.73 15.70 -9.88
CA VAL A 288 -14.71 14.63 -10.04
C VAL A 288 -15.84 15.13 -10.92
N THR A 289 -16.21 14.35 -11.93
CA THR A 289 -17.32 14.62 -12.84
C THR A 289 -18.37 13.53 -12.69
N VAL A 290 -19.66 13.88 -12.77
CA VAL A 290 -20.78 12.95 -12.61
C VAL A 290 -21.54 12.88 -13.94
N GLN A 291 -21.60 11.69 -14.53
CA GLN A 291 -22.40 11.41 -15.72
C GLN A 291 -23.87 11.26 -15.31
N ARG A 292 -24.80 11.89 -16.05
CA ARG A 292 -26.24 11.70 -15.84
C ARG A 292 -26.70 10.40 -16.48
N VAL A 293 -27.54 9.63 -15.79
CA VAL A 293 -28.33 8.58 -16.43
C VAL A 293 -29.44 9.25 -17.24
N THR A 294 -29.36 9.22 -18.57
CA THR A 294 -30.50 9.53 -19.43
C THR A 294 -31.22 8.23 -19.77
N GLU A 295 -32.39 8.00 -19.16
CA GLU A 295 -33.26 6.90 -19.56
C GLU A 295 -33.78 7.16 -20.98
N THR A 296 -33.11 6.57 -21.98
CA THR A 296 -33.63 6.51 -23.33
C THR A 296 -34.79 5.52 -23.36
N PHE A 297 -35.99 6.00 -23.07
CA PHE A 297 -37.25 5.30 -23.31
C PHE A 297 -37.40 5.02 -24.81
N ALA A 298 -36.77 3.94 -25.28
CA ALA A 298 -36.88 3.45 -26.64
C ALA A 298 -38.36 3.12 -26.90
N ALA A 299 -39.02 3.94 -27.73
CA ALA A 299 -40.45 3.89 -27.92
C ALA A 299 -40.88 2.61 -28.66
N ALA A 300 -41.13 1.53 -27.91
CA ALA A 300 -41.55 0.22 -28.39
C ALA A 300 -42.96 0.20 -29.04
N ALA A 301 -43.55 1.37 -29.32
CA ALA A 301 -44.84 1.54 -29.98
C ALA A 301 -44.85 1.10 -31.46
N GLY A 302 -43.69 1.01 -32.13
CA GLY A 302 -43.61 0.71 -33.56
C GLY A 302 -43.95 -0.74 -33.97
N VAL A 303 -43.81 -1.71 -33.06
CA VAL A 303 -43.86 -3.14 -33.42
C VAL A 303 -45.30 -3.70 -33.43
N GLY A 304 -46.19 -3.21 -32.56
CA GLY A 304 -47.55 -3.73 -32.41
C GLY A 304 -48.43 -3.58 -33.67
N ALA A 305 -48.24 -2.50 -34.44
CA ALA A 305 -49.04 -2.22 -35.62
C ALA A 305 -48.83 -3.23 -36.77
N ALA A 306 -47.62 -3.75 -36.94
CA ALA A 306 -47.30 -4.68 -38.02
C ALA A 306 -48.03 -6.03 -37.85
N PHE A 307 -48.05 -6.57 -36.63
CA PHE A 307 -48.68 -7.87 -36.35
C PHE A 307 -50.20 -7.85 -36.55
N LEU A 308 -50.88 -6.72 -36.29
CA LEU A 308 -52.32 -6.55 -36.53
C LEU A 308 -52.69 -6.56 -38.02
N ILE A 309 -51.76 -6.24 -38.92
CA ILE A 309 -51.99 -6.25 -40.38
C ILE A 309 -51.56 -7.58 -41.00
N ILE A 310 -50.46 -8.17 -40.53
CA ILE A 310 -49.93 -9.43 -41.08
C ILE A 310 -50.85 -10.62 -40.74
N THR A 311 -51.42 -10.66 -39.54
CA THR A 311 -52.30 -11.77 -39.09
C THR A 311 -53.55 -12.00 -39.97
N PRO A 312 -54.39 -10.99 -40.31
CA PRO A 312 -55.54 -11.22 -41.20
C PRO A 312 -55.11 -11.55 -42.64
N LEU A 313 -53.97 -11.03 -43.12
CA LEU A 313 -53.47 -11.35 -44.46
C LEU A 313 -53.09 -12.84 -44.59
N VAL A 314 -52.39 -13.40 -43.60
CA VAL A 314 -52.06 -14.84 -43.59
C VAL A 314 -53.33 -15.69 -43.57
N VAL A 315 -54.31 -15.35 -42.73
CA VAL A 315 -55.61 -16.05 -42.68
C VAL A 315 -56.34 -16.00 -44.03
N PHE A 316 -56.36 -14.83 -44.69
CA PHE A 316 -56.98 -14.65 -46.00
C PHE A 316 -56.33 -15.51 -47.10
N PHE A 317 -55.00 -15.62 -47.11
CA PHE A 317 -54.27 -16.50 -48.04
C PHE A 317 -54.54 -17.99 -47.75
N TRP A 318 -54.64 -18.41 -46.49
CA TRP A 318 -55.03 -19.78 -46.12
C TRP A 318 -56.45 -20.13 -46.55
N ILE A 319 -57.42 -19.20 -46.39
CA ILE A 319 -58.80 -19.38 -46.86
C ILE A 319 -58.85 -19.51 -48.38
N ARG A 320 -58.09 -18.69 -49.13
CA ARG A 320 -57.97 -18.82 -50.59
C ARG A 320 -57.37 -20.17 -51.00
N ARG A 321 -56.29 -20.61 -50.34
CA ARG A 321 -55.62 -21.89 -50.62
C ARG A 321 -56.52 -23.12 -50.38
N LYS A 322 -57.53 -23.02 -49.51
CA LYS A 322 -58.48 -24.11 -49.22
C LYS A 322 -59.65 -24.26 -50.21
N ARG A 323 -59.80 -23.38 -51.22
CA ARG A 323 -60.92 -23.44 -52.19
C ARG A 323 -60.65 -24.23 -53.49
N THR A 324 -59.43 -24.73 -53.70
CA THR A 324 -59.08 -25.44 -54.94
C THR A 324 -58.21 -26.70 -54.71
N SER A 325 -58.80 -27.75 -54.12
CA SER A 325 -58.40 -29.14 -54.40
C SER A 325 -59.46 -30.17 -53.97
N GLY A 326 -59.61 -31.24 -54.77
CA GLY A 326 -60.61 -32.31 -54.67
C GLY A 326 -61.14 -32.69 -56.07
N HIS A 327 -61.41 -33.95 -56.44
CA HIS A 327 -61.51 -35.18 -55.63
C HIS A 327 -61.39 -36.46 -56.51
N SER A 328 -60.82 -37.56 -55.99
CA SER A 328 -60.99 -38.99 -56.41
C SER A 328 -60.16 -39.87 -55.45
N LEU A 329 -60.65 -40.89 -54.73
CA LEU A 329 -61.38 -42.16 -55.05
C LEU A 329 -60.49 -43.26 -55.67
N THR A 330 -59.88 -44.18 -54.89
CA THR A 330 -60.29 -45.59 -54.50
C THR A 330 -60.14 -46.59 -55.68
N THR A 331 -59.68 -47.87 -55.58
CA THR A 331 -59.76 -48.92 -54.52
C THR A 331 -58.70 -50.05 -54.73
N GLU A 332 -58.28 -50.77 -53.65
CA GLU A 332 -57.74 -52.17 -53.58
C GLU A 332 -56.53 -52.62 -54.46
N ALA A 333 -55.66 -53.57 -54.08
CA ALA A 333 -55.34 -54.30 -52.82
C ALA A 333 -53.80 -54.60 -52.81
N THR A 334 -53.11 -55.62 -52.23
CA THR A 334 -53.32 -56.86 -51.44
C THR A 334 -51.92 -57.16 -50.83
N ASP A 335 -51.70 -57.27 -49.51
CA ASP A 335 -51.87 -58.42 -48.59
C ASP A 335 -50.57 -59.21 -48.26
N ASN A 336 -50.43 -59.59 -46.98
CA ASN A 336 -49.37 -60.35 -46.24
C ASN A 336 -48.19 -59.56 -45.61
N THR A 337 -47.96 -59.53 -44.26
CA THR A 337 -47.85 -60.57 -43.19
C THR A 337 -46.39 -61.03 -43.02
N GLU A 338 -45.70 -61.06 -41.85
CA GLU A 338 -45.90 -60.68 -40.42
C GLU A 338 -44.48 -60.40 -39.81
N GLN A 339 -44.11 -60.11 -38.55
CA GLN A 339 -44.66 -59.93 -37.17
C GLN A 339 -43.65 -58.99 -36.41
N LEU A 340 -43.57 -58.65 -35.10
CA LEU A 340 -44.28 -58.87 -33.82
C LEU A 340 -44.00 -57.65 -32.88
N ASN A 341 -44.58 -57.59 -31.68
CA ASN A 341 -44.38 -56.54 -30.66
C ASN A 341 -43.30 -56.89 -29.60
N GLN A 342 -42.75 -55.89 -28.89
CA GLN A 342 -43.00 -55.66 -27.44
C GLN A 342 -42.23 -54.44 -26.87
N GLY A 343 -42.79 -53.81 -25.82
CA GLY A 343 -42.16 -52.77 -24.97
C GLY A 343 -41.77 -53.32 -23.58
N PRO A 344 -42.00 -52.61 -22.43
CA PRO A 344 -42.63 -51.29 -22.28
C PRO A 344 -42.18 -50.41 -21.05
N LEU A 345 -42.92 -49.29 -20.82
CA LEU A 345 -43.30 -48.64 -19.53
C LEU A 345 -42.29 -47.95 -18.54
N TYR A 346 -42.51 -46.62 -18.37
CA TYR A 346 -42.74 -45.86 -17.10
C TYR A 346 -41.63 -45.54 -16.06
N GLY A 347 -41.77 -44.36 -15.42
CA GLY A 347 -41.16 -43.98 -14.13
C GLY A 347 -41.20 -42.46 -13.84
N ASN A 348 -41.72 -42.00 -12.70
CA ASN A 348 -41.81 -40.57 -12.31
C ASN A 348 -42.10 -40.40 -10.80
N LEU A 349 -41.32 -39.61 -10.01
CA LEU A 349 -41.72 -38.97 -8.71
C LEU A 349 -40.57 -38.27 -7.91
N SER A 350 -40.79 -36.99 -7.55
CA SER A 350 -40.48 -36.22 -6.30
C SER A 350 -39.18 -36.41 -5.47
N ALA A 351 -38.41 -35.31 -5.28
CA ALA A 351 -37.78 -34.85 -4.00
C ALA A 351 -37.21 -33.40 -4.11
N GLN A 352 -36.82 -32.76 -2.99
CA GLN A 352 -36.29 -31.36 -2.92
C GLN A 352 -35.05 -31.28 -1.95
N PRO A 353 -34.46 -30.10 -1.58
CA PRO A 353 -33.13 -29.66 -2.05
C PRO A 353 -32.04 -29.53 -0.94
N THR A 354 -30.78 -29.23 -1.33
CA THR A 354 -29.86 -28.35 -0.55
C THR A 354 -28.66 -27.80 -1.34
N GLU A 355 -28.31 -26.55 -0.99
CA GLU A 355 -27.00 -25.83 -0.97
C GLU A 355 -26.02 -25.73 -2.17
N GLN A 356 -25.63 -24.46 -2.43
CA GLN A 356 -24.33 -23.92 -2.87
C GLN A 356 -23.08 -24.73 -2.40
N ASP A 357 -21.90 -24.61 -3.02
CA ASP A 357 -21.22 -23.38 -3.46
C ASP A 357 -20.26 -23.64 -4.65
N ASP A 358 -20.06 -22.67 -5.55
CA ASP A 358 -19.36 -22.90 -6.83
C ASP A 358 -18.33 -21.79 -7.17
N LEU A 359 -17.04 -22.15 -7.12
CA LEU A 359 -15.88 -21.24 -7.19
C LEU A 359 -15.18 -21.27 -8.56
N HIS A 360 -15.58 -20.41 -9.51
CA HIS A 360 -14.87 -20.11 -10.77
C HIS A 360 -14.97 -18.60 -11.07
N TYR A 361 -14.03 -17.89 -11.72
CA TYR A 361 -12.80 -18.22 -12.46
C TYR A 361 -11.88 -16.96 -12.39
N SER A 362 -10.57 -16.90 -12.71
CA SER A 362 -9.58 -17.80 -13.33
C SER A 362 -8.14 -17.28 -12.97
N SER A 363 -7.10 -17.59 -13.76
CA SER A 363 -5.79 -16.90 -13.71
C SER A 363 -5.26 -16.60 -15.12
N VAL A 364 -4.34 -15.63 -15.24
CA VAL A 364 -3.68 -15.28 -16.52
C VAL A 364 -2.16 -15.24 -16.33
N HIS A 365 -1.42 -15.78 -17.30
CA HIS A 365 0.04 -15.93 -17.23
C HIS A 365 0.68 -15.24 -18.46
N PHE A 366 1.72 -14.43 -18.25
CA PHE A 366 2.47 -13.79 -19.34
C PHE A 366 3.98 -14.03 -19.21
N SER A 367 4.63 -14.23 -20.35
CA SER A 367 6.08 -14.42 -20.48
C SER A 367 6.83 -13.08 -20.54
N LYS A 368 8.13 -13.08 -20.21
CA LYS A 368 8.87 -11.88 -19.80
C LYS A 368 10.08 -11.59 -20.70
N SER A 369 10.16 -10.36 -21.24
CA SER A 369 11.40 -9.78 -21.74
C SER A 369 11.38 -8.24 -21.68
N GLN A 370 12.33 -7.67 -20.92
CA GLN A 370 13.06 -6.39 -21.14
C GLN A 370 12.31 -5.17 -21.73
N THR A 371 12.34 -3.96 -21.15
CA THR A 371 12.98 -3.43 -19.92
C THR A 371 12.19 -2.19 -19.47
N ALA A 372 12.04 -1.95 -18.16
CA ALA A 372 11.27 -0.82 -17.62
C ALA A 372 12.07 0.00 -16.57
N PRO A 373 11.88 1.34 -16.49
CA PRO A 373 12.51 2.19 -15.47
C PRO A 373 11.89 2.00 -14.08
N LEU A 374 12.62 2.40 -13.03
CA LEU A 374 12.31 2.15 -11.62
C LEU A 374 11.18 3.03 -11.02
N TYR A 375 10.04 3.13 -11.70
CA TYR A 375 8.78 3.70 -11.18
C TYR A 375 7.54 2.92 -11.68
N ALA A 376 7.64 1.59 -11.74
CA ALA A 376 6.57 0.72 -12.25
C ALA A 376 6.50 -0.66 -11.54
N THR A 377 6.64 -0.73 -10.21
CA THR A 377 6.47 -1.99 -9.45
C THR A 377 5.97 -1.78 -8.02
N VAL A 378 4.91 -0.99 -7.86
CA VAL A 378 4.04 -1.04 -6.67
C VAL A 378 2.61 -1.26 -7.16
N GLU A 379 2.25 -2.52 -7.33
CA GLU A 379 0.89 -2.91 -7.62
C GLU A 379 0.04 -2.69 -6.35
N PRO A 380 -1.10 -1.98 -6.43
CA PRO A 380 -1.87 -1.62 -5.24
C PRO A 380 -2.59 -2.85 -4.69
N HIS A 381 -2.02 -3.48 -3.66
CA HIS A 381 -2.66 -4.55 -2.91
C HIS A 381 -4.12 -4.18 -2.61
N GLN A 382 -5.07 -4.98 -3.12
CA GLN A 382 -6.43 -4.96 -2.63
C GLN A 382 -6.40 -5.33 -1.14
N PRO A 383 -6.94 -4.50 -0.23
CA PRO A 383 -7.14 -4.92 1.14
C PRO A 383 -8.16 -6.07 1.12
N LYS A 384 -7.85 -7.17 1.82
CA LYS A 384 -8.91 -8.11 2.22
C LYS A 384 -9.81 -7.39 3.22
N GLU A 385 -11.11 -7.53 3.01
CA GLU A 385 -12.15 -6.88 3.79
C GLU A 385 -12.40 -7.69 5.07
N ASP A 386 -11.83 -7.24 6.19
CA ASP A 386 -12.05 -7.83 7.52
C ASP A 386 -11.74 -6.80 8.64
N GLN A 387 -12.45 -5.68 8.62
CA GLN A 387 -12.57 -4.77 9.78
C GLN A 387 -13.81 -3.88 9.61
N GLN A 388 -14.51 -3.58 10.71
CA GLN A 388 -15.78 -2.86 10.71
C GLN A 388 -15.59 -1.37 10.32
N VAL A 389 -15.79 -1.04 9.04
CA VAL A 389 -15.53 0.31 8.50
C VAL A 389 -16.66 1.29 8.85
N THR A 390 -16.46 2.09 9.90
CA THR A 390 -17.34 3.23 10.23
C THR A 390 -17.17 4.36 9.20
N TYR A 391 -18.10 4.50 8.26
CA TYR A 391 -18.06 5.54 7.22
C TYR A 391 -18.77 6.83 7.64
N ALA A 392 -18.46 7.92 6.93
CA ALA A 392 -19.21 9.18 7.00
C ALA A 392 -19.91 9.41 5.65
N ALA A 393 -21.25 9.52 5.68
CA ALA A 393 -22.07 9.89 4.54
C ALA A 393 -22.41 11.39 4.59
N VAL A 394 -22.54 12.03 3.44
CA VAL A 394 -22.94 13.44 3.30
C VAL A 394 -24.32 13.50 2.68
N SER A 395 -25.20 14.34 3.26
CA SER A 395 -26.54 14.61 2.73
C SER A 395 -26.70 16.12 2.55
N PHE A 396 -26.68 16.57 1.31
CA PHE A 396 -27.01 17.96 0.97
C PHE A 396 -28.53 18.13 1.01
N ARG A 397 -29.01 19.16 1.71
CA ARG A 397 -30.42 19.56 1.62
C ARG A 397 -30.61 20.38 0.33
N PRO A 398 -31.59 20.07 -0.53
CA PRO A 398 -31.90 20.92 -1.67
C PRO A 398 -32.40 22.27 -1.19
N ASN A 399 -31.87 23.36 -1.75
CA ASN A 399 -32.46 24.68 -1.57
C ASN A 399 -33.82 24.72 -2.27
N VAL A 400 -34.89 24.74 -1.47
CA VAL A 400 -36.23 25.06 -1.98
C VAL A 400 -36.28 26.57 -2.23
N THR A 401 -36.34 26.96 -3.49
CA THR A 401 -36.68 28.33 -3.87
C THR A 401 -38.14 28.61 -3.48
N PRO A 402 -38.44 29.69 -2.75
CA PRO A 402 -39.82 30.11 -2.54
C PRO A 402 -40.40 30.69 -3.84
N GLU A 403 -41.63 30.28 -4.16
CA GLU A 403 -42.58 31.02 -5.01
C GLU A 403 -43.52 31.86 -4.13
#